data_AF-A0A1Q7BSR7-F1
#
_entry.id   AF-A0A1Q7BSR7-F1
#
_cell.length_a   1.000
_cell.length_b   1.000
_cell.length_c   1.000
_cell.angle_alpha   90.00
_cell.angle_beta   90.00
_cell.angle_gamma   90.00
#
_symmetry.space_group_name_H-M   'P 1'
#
loop_
_entity.id
_entity.type
_entity.pdbx_description
1 polymer ?
#
loop_
_entity_poly.entity_id
_entity_poly.type
_entity_poly.pdbx_seq_one_letter_code
_entity_poly.pdbx_strand_id
1 'polypeptide(L)'
;MAVEVAKIELKNVQDASGLEACIARGQFAADQVIAVIGKTEGNGGVNDFTRILADQAFRRVLQKHGKRSEAEIAAIPMVWSGGCDGVITPHATVFATNDKTGPPSKRSLAIGTAISAELLPEDIGRPAMVEKVADAVRAAMRDAGIDDPKDVHYVQTKTPLLTIESVRDAEARGRHVACEVHDSMGASNGTAALGIALALGEIKPPRAEQICRDLDLYSSVASCSSGVELTRAQVVLLGNKLGAGGRYRIGHAVMRDALDMDGIYEAIRNAGLDLPARPRAEDLGGRVINCFIKCEADRRGSLRGRRQIMLDDSDVHHHRHAKAAVGGVAAAA
;
A
#
# COMPACT_ATOMS: atom_id res chain seq x y z
N MET A 1 9.60 -5.99 -18.62
CA MET A 1 10.61 -6.42 -17.64
C MET A 1 9.92 -7.32 -16.66
N ALA A 2 10.54 -8.46 -16.35
CA ALA A 2 9.99 -9.39 -15.39
C ALA A 2 10.24 -8.86 -13.98
N VAL A 3 9.26 -9.09 -13.11
CA VAL A 3 9.33 -8.73 -11.70
C VAL A 3 9.66 -9.98 -10.88
N GLU A 4 10.64 -9.86 -9.99
CA GLU A 4 10.86 -10.80 -8.90
C GLU A 4 10.29 -10.24 -7.59
N VAL A 5 9.67 -11.13 -6.82
CA VAL A 5 9.01 -10.79 -5.57
C VAL A 5 9.54 -11.69 -4.46
N ALA A 6 9.90 -11.10 -3.32
CA ALA A 6 10.27 -11.82 -2.12
C ALA A 6 9.50 -11.28 -0.92
N LYS A 7 8.76 -12.16 -0.23
CA LYS A 7 8.24 -11.88 1.12
C LYS A 7 9.26 -12.34 2.14
N ILE A 8 9.66 -11.43 3.03
CA ILE A 8 10.73 -11.59 4.00
C ILE A 8 10.17 -11.27 5.38
N GLU A 9 10.29 -12.21 6.31
CA GLU A 9 10.00 -11.95 7.73
C GLU A 9 11.02 -10.98 8.33
N LEU A 10 10.56 -10.07 9.20
CA LEU A 10 11.41 -9.19 10.00
C LEU A 10 11.46 -9.74 11.43
N LYS A 11 12.66 -10.09 11.91
CA LYS A 11 12.86 -10.65 13.26
C LYS A 11 12.90 -9.59 14.36
N ASN A 12 13.05 -8.32 14.00
CA ASN A 12 12.98 -7.14 14.88
C ASN A 12 12.84 -5.86 14.04
N VAL A 13 12.61 -4.72 14.70
CA VAL A 13 12.46 -3.38 14.09
C VAL A 13 13.54 -2.92 13.11
N GLN A 14 14.75 -3.50 13.12
CA GLN A 14 15.86 -3.13 12.24
C GLN A 14 16.39 -4.31 11.41
N ASP A 15 15.66 -5.42 11.37
CA ASP A 15 16.10 -6.60 10.63
C ASP A 15 15.92 -6.41 9.12
N ALA A 16 17.03 -6.48 8.39
CA ALA A 16 17.05 -6.57 6.93
C ALA A 16 17.85 -7.80 6.45
N SER A 17 18.13 -8.75 7.34
CA SER A 17 18.94 -9.95 7.03
C SER A 17 18.32 -10.83 5.95
N GLY A 18 16.99 -10.88 5.88
CA GLY A 18 16.31 -11.61 4.82
C GLY A 18 16.46 -10.96 3.44
N LEU A 19 16.61 -9.63 3.35
CA LEU A 19 16.95 -8.95 2.10
C LEU A 19 18.38 -9.28 1.68
N GLU A 20 19.35 -9.21 2.61
CA GLU A 20 20.74 -9.65 2.35
C GLU A 20 20.78 -11.09 1.86
N ALA A 21 20.01 -12.00 2.48
CA ALA A 21 19.92 -13.39 2.07
C ALA A 21 19.31 -13.58 0.66
N CYS A 22 18.37 -12.72 0.23
CA CYS A 22 17.83 -12.73 -1.14
C CYS A 22 18.90 -12.35 -2.16
N ILE A 23 19.69 -11.33 -1.83
CA ILE A 23 20.78 -10.85 -2.67
C ILE A 23 21.89 -11.90 -2.75
N ALA A 24 22.32 -12.44 -1.60
CA ALA A 24 23.39 -13.42 -1.51
C ALA A 24 23.10 -14.72 -2.29
N ARG A 25 21.85 -15.19 -2.29
CA ARG A 25 21.45 -16.38 -3.08
C ARG A 25 21.19 -16.10 -4.57
N GLY A 26 21.36 -14.85 -5.01
CA GLY A 26 21.16 -14.43 -6.39
C GLY A 26 19.70 -14.44 -6.85
N GLN A 27 18.72 -14.26 -5.95
CA GLN A 27 17.32 -14.13 -6.38
C GLN A 27 17.11 -12.82 -7.18
N PHE A 28 17.79 -11.75 -6.76
CA PHE A 28 17.91 -10.48 -7.46
C PHE A 28 19.14 -9.72 -6.92
N ALA A 29 19.67 -8.77 -7.69
CA ALA A 29 20.71 -7.86 -7.23
C ALA A 29 20.11 -6.70 -6.41
N ALA A 30 20.92 -6.07 -5.55
CA ALA A 30 20.49 -4.88 -4.80
C ALA A 30 20.03 -3.74 -5.73
N ASP A 31 20.78 -3.51 -6.83
CA ASP A 31 20.45 -2.50 -7.85
C ASP A 31 19.24 -2.86 -8.72
N GLN A 32 18.63 -4.03 -8.52
CA GLN A 32 17.38 -4.41 -9.18
C GLN A 32 16.15 -4.10 -8.32
N VAL A 33 16.32 -3.80 -7.02
CA VAL A 33 15.20 -3.47 -6.13
C VAL A 33 14.61 -2.12 -6.53
N ILE A 34 13.29 -2.06 -6.70
CA ILE A 34 12.58 -0.86 -7.15
C ILE A 34 11.43 -0.46 -6.23
N ALA A 35 10.97 -1.33 -5.35
CA ALA A 35 9.99 -0.99 -4.33
C ALA A 35 10.04 -1.96 -3.15
N VAL A 36 9.63 -1.47 -1.98
CA VAL A 36 9.40 -2.30 -0.79
C VAL A 36 8.06 -1.93 -0.17
N ILE A 37 7.27 -2.92 0.22
CA ILE A 37 6.03 -2.73 0.97
C ILE A 37 6.09 -3.61 2.22
N GLY A 38 6.05 -2.99 3.40
CA GLY A 38 6.31 -3.70 4.65
C GLY A 38 5.32 -3.43 5.77
N LYS A 39 5.30 -4.37 6.71
CA LYS A 39 4.59 -4.37 7.98
C LYS A 39 5.61 -4.28 9.11
N THR A 40 5.53 -3.23 9.91
CA THR A 40 6.40 -3.01 11.08
C THR A 40 5.62 -3.14 12.39
N GLU A 41 6.31 -3.52 13.45
CA GLU A 41 5.71 -3.96 14.74
C GLU A 41 5.35 -2.84 15.72
N GLY A 42 5.45 -1.57 15.32
CA GLY A 42 4.98 -0.45 16.12
C GLY A 42 3.45 -0.38 16.20
N ASN A 43 2.92 0.71 16.77
CA ASN A 43 1.46 0.84 16.99
C ASN A 43 0.65 1.19 15.72
N GLY A 44 1.30 1.55 14.61
CA GLY A 44 0.66 1.96 13.37
C GLY A 44 -0.01 3.34 13.40
N GLY A 45 0.23 4.13 14.44
CA GLY A 45 -0.28 5.49 14.61
C GLY A 45 0.70 6.58 14.17
N VAL A 46 0.51 7.79 14.70
CA VAL A 46 1.34 8.96 14.37
C VAL A 46 2.78 8.78 14.87
N ASN A 47 2.96 8.38 16.14
CA ASN A 47 4.26 8.23 16.80
C ASN A 47 4.92 6.85 16.60
N ASP A 48 4.61 6.16 15.51
CA ASP A 48 5.25 4.88 15.18
C ASP A 48 6.60 5.09 14.49
N PHE A 49 7.70 5.00 15.25
CA PHE A 49 9.06 5.14 14.74
C PHE A 49 9.63 3.87 14.11
N THR A 50 8.95 2.72 14.26
CA THR A 50 9.44 1.44 13.68
C THR A 50 9.50 1.49 12.15
N ARG A 51 8.65 2.31 11.53
CA ARG A 51 8.66 2.60 10.09
C ARG A 51 10.00 3.15 9.61
N ILE A 52 10.54 4.13 10.32
CA ILE A 52 11.82 4.78 10.00
C ILE A 52 12.98 3.81 10.24
N LEU A 53 12.93 3.02 11.33
CA LEU A 53 13.97 2.06 11.66
C LEU A 53 14.10 0.96 10.59
N ALA A 54 12.97 0.44 10.10
CA ALA A 54 12.93 -0.55 9.02
C ALA A 54 13.41 0.05 7.69
N ASP A 55 12.94 1.26 7.35
CA ASP A 55 13.37 1.99 6.14
C ASP A 55 14.89 2.14 6.09
N GLN A 56 15.48 2.69 7.16
CA GLN A 56 16.92 2.87 7.25
C GLN A 56 17.68 1.54 7.18
N ALA A 57 17.16 0.46 7.79
CA ALA A 57 17.78 -0.86 7.74
C ALA A 57 17.83 -1.41 6.31
N PHE A 58 16.72 -1.33 5.57
CA PHE A 58 16.65 -1.80 4.19
C PHE A 58 17.53 -0.96 3.26
N ARG A 59 17.52 0.38 3.40
CA ARG A 59 18.39 1.26 2.60
C ARG A 59 19.87 0.99 2.83
N ARG A 60 20.30 0.73 4.07
CA ARG A 60 21.69 0.34 4.39
C ARG A 60 22.12 -0.94 3.66
N VAL A 61 21.23 -1.94 3.59
CA VAL A 61 21.51 -3.18 2.84
C VAL A 61 21.67 -2.90 1.35
N LEU A 62 20.79 -2.10 0.76
CA LEU A 62 20.91 -1.72 -0.66
C LEU A 62 22.19 -0.94 -0.94
N GLN A 63 22.59 -0.03 -0.04
CA GLN A 63 23.84 0.74 -0.17
C GLN A 63 25.08 -0.15 -0.05
N LYS A 64 25.06 -1.12 0.88
CA LYS A 64 26.16 -2.06 1.11
C LYS A 64 26.39 -3.01 -0.05
N HIS A 65 25.31 -3.45 -0.72
CA HIS A 65 25.37 -4.52 -1.73
C HIS A 65 25.15 -4.04 -3.18
N GLY A 66 24.79 -2.78 -3.37
CA GLY A 66 24.52 -2.16 -4.67
C GLY A 66 25.59 -1.16 -5.10
N LYS A 67 25.35 -0.54 -6.25
CA LYS A 67 26.17 0.53 -6.84
C LYS A 67 25.42 1.84 -6.97
N ARG A 68 24.10 1.84 -6.75
CA ARG A 68 23.29 3.07 -6.69
C ARG A 68 23.82 4.02 -5.63
N SER A 69 23.84 5.31 -5.96
CA SER A 69 24.12 6.39 -5.02
C SER A 69 23.09 6.46 -3.90
N GLU A 70 23.42 7.16 -2.82
CA GLU A 70 22.49 7.39 -1.72
C GLU A 70 21.19 8.08 -2.19
N ALA A 71 21.30 9.03 -3.12
CA ALA A 71 20.14 9.72 -3.70
C ALA A 71 19.24 8.77 -4.53
N GLU A 72 19.84 7.89 -5.34
CA GLU A 72 19.09 6.88 -6.11
C GLU A 72 18.42 5.84 -5.19
N ILE A 73 19.09 5.45 -4.09
CA ILE A 73 18.50 4.57 -3.08
C ILE A 73 17.37 5.29 -2.36
N ALA A 74 17.54 6.56 -1.96
CA ALA A 74 16.53 7.39 -1.30
C ALA A 74 15.26 7.54 -2.15
N ALA A 75 15.40 7.57 -3.48
CA ALA A 75 14.28 7.65 -4.41
C ALA A 75 13.45 6.36 -4.54
N ILE A 76 13.95 5.21 -4.04
CA ILE A 76 13.19 3.94 -4.05
C ILE A 76 11.98 4.08 -3.10
N PRO A 77 10.74 3.88 -3.58
CA PRO A 77 9.56 3.87 -2.72
C PRO A 77 9.61 2.69 -1.76
N MET A 78 9.63 3.00 -0.47
CA MET A 78 9.57 2.02 0.61
C MET A 78 8.40 2.37 1.54
N VAL A 79 7.35 1.58 1.48
CA VAL A 79 6.09 1.87 2.17
C VAL A 79 5.96 0.99 3.40
N TRP A 80 6.21 1.57 4.57
CA TRP A 80 6.11 0.89 5.85
C TRP A 80 4.78 1.22 6.55
N SER A 81 3.94 0.19 6.66
CA SER A 81 2.67 0.22 7.39
C SER A 81 2.85 -0.38 8.77
N GLY A 82 2.87 0.46 9.80
CA GLY A 82 2.99 0.00 11.19
C GLY A 82 1.76 -0.74 11.71
N GLY A 83 1.86 -1.30 12.92
CA GLY A 83 0.83 -2.13 13.54
C GLY A 83 0.81 -3.54 12.97
N CYS A 84 1.26 -4.50 13.78
CA CYS A 84 1.17 -5.93 13.51
C CYS A 84 0.30 -6.60 14.59
N ASP A 85 -0.85 -5.99 14.87
CA ASP A 85 -1.78 -6.45 15.90
C ASP A 85 -2.31 -7.87 15.66
N GLY A 86 -2.57 -8.60 16.74
CA GLY A 86 -3.05 -9.97 16.68
C GLY A 86 -1.95 -10.93 16.19
N VAL A 87 -2.22 -11.61 15.06
CA VAL A 87 -1.35 -12.66 14.50
C VAL A 87 -0.55 -12.22 13.27
N ILE A 88 -0.54 -10.93 12.96
CA ILE A 88 0.20 -10.41 11.80
C ILE A 88 1.70 -10.49 12.11
N THR A 89 2.44 -11.21 11.27
CA THR A 89 3.90 -11.26 11.36
C THR A 89 4.52 -10.02 10.70
N PRO A 90 5.44 -9.29 11.37
CA PRO A 90 6.24 -8.25 10.74
C PRO A 90 7.01 -8.81 9.53
N HIS A 91 6.88 -8.15 8.37
CA HIS A 91 7.47 -8.64 7.13
C HIS A 91 7.61 -7.53 6.09
N ALA A 92 8.44 -7.74 5.07
CA ALA A 92 8.58 -6.88 3.90
C ALA A 92 8.36 -7.70 2.63
N THR A 93 7.62 -7.13 1.68
CA THR A 93 7.58 -7.61 0.30
C THR A 93 8.47 -6.73 -0.54
N VAL A 94 9.54 -7.31 -1.09
CA VAL A 94 10.53 -6.64 -1.93
C VAL A 94 10.24 -6.96 -3.38
N PHE A 95 10.23 -5.92 -4.20
CA PHE A 95 10.03 -6.01 -5.64
C PHE A 95 11.31 -5.60 -6.36
N ALA A 96 11.78 -6.48 -7.24
CA ALA A 96 12.94 -6.24 -8.07
C ALA A 96 12.61 -6.48 -9.55
N THR A 97 13.18 -5.70 -10.46
CA THR A 97 13.01 -5.89 -11.91
C THR A 97 14.27 -6.42 -12.56
N ASN A 98 14.10 -7.20 -13.63
CA ASN A 98 15.19 -7.63 -14.48
C ASN A 98 14.82 -7.50 -15.96
N ASP A 99 15.84 -7.61 -16.82
CA ASP A 99 15.71 -7.38 -18.27
C ASP A 99 15.02 -8.52 -19.01
N LYS A 100 14.60 -9.60 -18.32
CA LYS A 100 13.87 -10.68 -18.97
C LYS A 100 12.48 -10.18 -19.40
N THR A 101 12.02 -10.70 -20.52
CA THR A 101 10.69 -10.47 -21.07
C THR A 101 9.97 -11.81 -21.25
N GLY A 102 8.65 -11.74 -21.44
CA GLY A 102 7.80 -12.92 -21.64
C GLY A 102 7.23 -13.00 -23.04
N PRO A 103 6.61 -14.13 -23.41
CA PRO A 103 5.83 -14.22 -24.64
C PRO A 103 4.76 -13.12 -24.73
N PRO A 104 4.53 -12.51 -25.90
CA PRO A 104 3.54 -11.44 -26.06
C PRO A 104 2.11 -11.81 -25.66
N SER A 105 1.77 -13.11 -25.64
CA SER A 105 0.44 -13.62 -25.28
C SER A 105 0.23 -13.85 -23.78
N LYS A 106 1.29 -13.77 -22.96
CA LYS A 106 1.19 -14.07 -21.52
C LYS A 106 1.20 -12.79 -20.69
N ARG A 107 0.18 -12.62 -19.85
CA ARG A 107 0.12 -11.59 -18.81
C ARG A 107 0.90 -12.04 -17.58
N SER A 108 1.77 -11.17 -17.09
CA SER A 108 2.51 -11.36 -15.84
C SER A 108 2.55 -10.05 -15.07
N LEU A 109 2.92 -10.14 -13.79
CA LEU A 109 3.07 -8.98 -12.90
C LEU A 109 3.94 -7.91 -13.56
N ALA A 110 3.40 -6.69 -13.58
CA ALA A 110 4.09 -5.47 -13.91
C ALA A 110 3.95 -4.51 -12.74
N ILE A 111 4.95 -3.65 -12.60
CA ILE A 111 5.07 -2.68 -11.53
C ILE A 111 5.54 -1.37 -12.13
N GLY A 112 4.96 -0.28 -11.65
CA GLY A 112 5.41 1.06 -11.97
C GLY A 112 5.39 1.94 -10.72
N THR A 113 6.29 2.91 -10.70
CA THR A 113 6.47 3.80 -9.56
C THR A 113 6.42 5.24 -10.00
N ALA A 114 5.95 6.11 -9.12
CA ALA A 114 5.96 7.54 -9.36
C ALA A 114 5.97 8.31 -8.04
N ILE A 115 6.41 9.56 -8.13
CA ILE A 115 6.34 10.54 -7.05
C ILE A 115 5.51 11.71 -7.54
N SER A 116 4.53 12.16 -6.75
CA SER A 116 3.70 13.31 -7.10
C SER A 116 4.47 14.63 -7.04
N ALA A 117 3.84 15.69 -7.54
CA ALA A 117 4.15 17.04 -7.09
C ALA A 117 4.02 17.14 -5.56
N GLU A 118 4.64 18.15 -4.96
CA GLU A 118 4.54 18.40 -3.52
C GLU A 118 3.09 18.58 -3.07
N LEU A 119 2.75 17.91 -1.97
CA LEU A 119 1.46 17.97 -1.29
C LEU A 119 1.61 18.89 -0.09
N LEU A 120 1.10 20.12 -0.23
CA LEU A 120 1.13 21.09 0.86
C LEU A 120 0.12 20.69 1.94
N PRO A 121 0.28 21.18 3.19
CA PRO A 121 -0.63 20.88 4.28
C PRO A 121 -2.09 21.24 3.94
N GLU A 122 -2.30 22.37 3.26
CA GLU A 122 -3.61 22.82 2.79
C GLU A 122 -4.18 22.02 1.60
N ASP A 123 -3.42 21.11 0.99
CA ASP A 123 -3.93 20.20 -0.06
C ASP A 123 -4.62 18.97 0.54
N ILE A 124 -4.23 18.57 1.77
CA ILE A 124 -4.74 17.37 2.43
C ILE A 124 -6.24 17.53 2.70
N GLY A 125 -7.03 16.53 2.28
CA GLY A 125 -8.49 16.60 2.39
C GLY A 125 -9.17 17.41 1.28
N ARG A 126 -8.44 17.80 0.22
CA ARG A 126 -8.97 18.69 -0.84
C ARG A 126 -8.72 18.18 -2.26
N PRO A 127 -9.50 18.66 -3.26
CA PRO A 127 -9.34 18.27 -4.65
C PRO A 127 -7.92 18.43 -5.22
N ALA A 128 -7.14 19.42 -4.74
CA ALA A 128 -5.76 19.61 -5.16
C ALA A 128 -4.88 18.37 -4.90
N MET A 129 -5.02 17.71 -3.74
CA MET A 129 -4.32 16.45 -3.48
C MET A 129 -4.85 15.30 -4.34
N VAL A 130 -6.16 15.25 -4.60
CA VAL A 130 -6.77 14.24 -5.49
C VAL A 130 -6.13 14.31 -6.88
N GLU A 131 -6.03 15.50 -7.46
CA GLU A 131 -5.43 15.73 -8.78
C GLU A 131 -3.95 15.36 -8.83
N LYS A 132 -3.16 15.85 -7.86
CA LYS A 132 -1.72 15.55 -7.77
C LYS A 132 -1.43 14.05 -7.61
N VAL A 133 -2.25 13.34 -6.83
CA VAL A 133 -2.14 11.88 -6.69
C VAL A 133 -2.58 11.19 -7.98
N ALA A 134 -3.66 11.65 -8.61
CA ALA A 134 -4.14 11.06 -9.86
C ALA A 134 -3.07 11.13 -10.98
N ASP A 135 -2.37 12.26 -11.08
CA ASP A 135 -1.30 12.42 -12.06
C ASP A 135 -0.10 11.50 -11.78
N ALA A 136 0.27 11.31 -10.51
CA ALA A 136 1.29 10.36 -10.12
C ALA A 136 0.88 8.91 -10.42
N VAL A 137 -0.39 8.55 -10.22
CA VAL A 137 -0.90 7.21 -10.57
C VAL A 137 -0.86 6.98 -12.07
N ARG A 138 -1.27 7.96 -12.89
CA ARG A 138 -1.13 7.87 -14.36
C ARG A 138 0.33 7.76 -14.79
N ALA A 139 1.25 8.43 -14.10
CA ALA A 139 2.68 8.29 -14.35
C ALA A 139 3.18 6.88 -14.00
N ALA A 140 2.76 6.32 -12.86
CA ALA A 140 3.10 4.95 -12.46
C ALA A 140 2.50 3.91 -13.43
N MET A 141 1.31 4.13 -13.98
CA MET A 141 0.75 3.28 -15.03
C MET A 141 1.62 3.27 -16.29
N ARG A 142 2.06 4.45 -16.74
CA ARG A 142 2.98 4.58 -17.89
C ARG A 142 4.32 3.90 -17.63
N ASP A 143 4.87 4.06 -16.42
CA ASP A 143 6.11 3.39 -15.99
C ASP A 143 5.98 1.86 -15.98
N ALA A 144 4.85 1.34 -15.49
CA ALA A 144 4.50 -0.07 -15.59
C ALA A 144 4.26 -0.53 -17.04
N GLY A 145 4.01 0.42 -17.95
CA GLY A 145 3.56 0.21 -19.31
C GLY A 145 2.22 -0.53 -19.38
N ILE A 146 1.29 -0.15 -18.49
CA ILE A 146 -0.09 -0.63 -18.46
C ILE A 146 -0.99 0.48 -19.04
N ASP A 147 -1.68 0.16 -20.13
CA ASP A 147 -2.54 1.11 -20.84
C ASP A 147 -4.01 1.06 -20.41
N ASP A 148 -4.52 -0.11 -20.02
CA ASP A 148 -5.89 -0.32 -19.55
C ASP A 148 -5.94 -0.31 -18.01
N PRO A 149 -6.69 0.61 -17.36
CA PRO A 149 -6.90 0.61 -15.91
C PRO A 149 -7.39 -0.73 -15.35
N LYS A 150 -8.09 -1.56 -16.14
CA LYS A 150 -8.58 -2.88 -15.70
C LYS A 150 -7.46 -3.89 -15.42
N ASP A 151 -6.26 -3.64 -15.96
CA ASP A 151 -5.08 -4.46 -15.70
C ASP A 151 -4.34 -4.02 -14.42
N VAL A 152 -4.81 -2.97 -13.73
CA VAL A 152 -4.32 -2.53 -12.41
C VAL A 152 -5.08 -3.26 -11.31
N HIS A 153 -4.36 -3.85 -10.36
CA HIS A 153 -4.97 -4.63 -9.28
C HIS A 153 -4.60 -4.14 -7.88
N TYR A 154 -3.57 -3.32 -7.75
CA TYR A 154 -3.20 -2.77 -6.45
C TYR A 154 -2.39 -1.49 -6.62
N VAL A 155 -2.79 -0.43 -5.93
CA VAL A 155 -2.05 0.84 -5.92
C VAL A 155 -1.74 1.20 -4.47
N GLN A 156 -0.51 0.94 -4.05
CA GLN A 156 -0.01 1.39 -2.76
C GLN A 156 0.42 2.83 -2.86
N THR A 157 0.00 3.65 -1.90
CA THR A 157 0.57 4.99 -1.73
C THR A 157 1.12 5.22 -0.34
N LYS A 158 2.10 6.11 -0.25
CA LYS A 158 2.55 6.72 1.00
C LYS A 158 2.48 8.24 0.85
N THR A 159 1.68 8.92 1.68
CA THR A 159 1.44 10.37 1.62
C THR A 159 1.81 11.09 2.93
N PRO A 160 2.00 12.42 2.92
CA PRO A 160 2.12 13.22 4.15
C PRO A 160 0.88 13.11 5.03
N LEU A 161 1.05 13.40 6.31
CA LEU A 161 -0.03 13.76 7.24
C LEU A 161 0.25 15.16 7.82
N LEU A 162 -0.72 15.74 8.53
CA LEU A 162 -0.52 17.04 9.18
C LEU A 162 0.26 16.88 10.47
N THR A 163 1.31 17.67 10.64
CA THR A 163 1.99 17.91 11.92
C THR A 163 1.67 19.32 12.43
N ILE A 164 1.88 19.56 13.73
CA ILE A 164 1.74 20.91 14.31
C ILE A 164 2.57 21.94 13.53
N GLU A 165 3.80 21.58 13.16
CA GLU A 165 4.70 22.43 12.38
C GLU A 165 4.12 22.73 10.98
N SER A 166 3.59 21.72 10.30
CA SER A 166 3.00 21.88 8.97
C SER A 166 1.73 22.74 8.99
N VAL A 167 0.92 22.66 10.06
CA VAL A 167 -0.26 23.49 10.25
C VAL A 167 0.15 24.95 10.46
N ARG A 168 1.15 25.20 11.32
CA ARG A 168 1.68 26.55 11.54
C ARG A 168 2.30 27.16 10.29
N ASP A 169 2.99 26.36 9.48
CA ASP A 169 3.50 26.81 8.18
C ASP A 169 2.36 27.25 7.24
N ALA A 170 1.29 26.46 7.14
CA ALA A 170 0.12 26.83 6.35
C ALA A 170 -0.53 28.12 6.87
N GLU A 171 -0.72 28.26 8.18
CA GLU A 171 -1.28 29.48 8.81
C GLU A 171 -0.40 30.71 8.57
N ALA A 172 0.92 30.58 8.68
CA ALA A 172 1.87 31.66 8.41
C ALA A 172 1.81 32.13 6.94
N ARG A 173 1.43 31.24 6.02
CA ARG A 173 1.18 31.55 4.60
C ARG A 173 -0.26 31.99 4.31
N GLY A 174 -1.09 32.20 5.34
CA GLY A 174 -2.49 32.62 5.20
C GLY A 174 -3.41 31.51 4.65
N ARG A 175 -3.06 30.24 4.87
CA ARG A 175 -3.81 29.07 4.43
C ARG A 175 -4.44 28.36 5.63
N HIS A 176 -5.46 27.55 5.35
CA HIS A 176 -6.15 26.74 6.36
C HIS A 176 -6.08 25.26 5.98
N VAL A 177 -6.04 24.37 6.97
CA VAL A 177 -6.09 22.91 6.76
C VAL A 177 -7.54 22.39 6.81
N ALA A 178 -7.79 21.21 6.26
CA ALA A 178 -9.15 20.65 6.16
C ALA A 178 -9.59 19.83 7.39
N CYS A 179 -8.67 19.47 8.28
CA CYS A 179 -8.91 18.62 9.44
C CYS A 179 -7.82 18.82 10.51
N GLU A 180 -8.08 18.28 11.70
CA GLU A 180 -7.13 18.28 12.81
C GLU A 180 -5.94 17.34 12.56
N VAL A 181 -4.84 17.58 13.28
CA VAL A 181 -3.61 16.77 13.19
C VAL A 181 -3.88 15.27 13.38
N HIS A 182 -4.71 14.90 14.36
CA HIS A 182 -5.02 13.50 14.66
C HIS A 182 -5.81 12.82 13.54
N ASP A 183 -6.75 13.54 12.93
CA ASP A 183 -7.63 13.04 11.87
C ASP A 183 -6.93 13.00 10.50
N SER A 184 -5.85 13.76 10.36
CA SER A 184 -5.16 13.97 9.09
C SER A 184 -4.63 12.70 8.44
N MET A 185 -4.33 11.65 9.22
CA MET A 185 -3.96 10.35 8.68
C MET A 185 -5.10 9.74 7.85
N GLY A 186 -6.32 9.73 8.40
CA GLY A 186 -7.51 9.27 7.70
C GLY A 186 -7.82 10.16 6.49
N ALA A 187 -7.77 11.48 6.68
CA ALA A 187 -8.03 12.45 5.60
C ALA A 187 -7.06 12.30 4.42
N SER A 188 -5.75 12.20 4.70
CA SER A 188 -4.72 12.00 3.69
C SER A 188 -4.90 10.69 2.93
N ASN A 189 -5.15 9.59 3.65
CA ASN A 189 -5.38 8.28 3.03
C ASN A 189 -6.64 8.27 2.16
N GLY A 190 -7.75 8.81 2.65
CA GLY A 190 -9.00 8.91 1.90
C GLY A 190 -8.87 9.79 0.66
N THR A 191 -8.18 10.93 0.77
CA THR A 191 -7.94 11.82 -0.36
C THR A 191 -7.05 11.17 -1.43
N ALA A 192 -6.01 10.45 -1.01
CA ALA A 192 -5.16 9.69 -1.93
C ALA A 192 -5.94 8.57 -2.64
N ALA A 193 -6.83 7.86 -1.93
CA ALA A 193 -7.67 6.82 -2.51
C ALA A 193 -8.61 7.38 -3.59
N LEU A 194 -9.17 8.57 -3.39
CA LEU A 194 -9.96 9.25 -4.42
C LEU A 194 -9.10 9.70 -5.62
N GLY A 195 -7.83 10.07 -5.40
CA GLY A 195 -6.88 10.34 -6.49
C GLY A 195 -6.60 9.11 -7.34
N ILE A 196 -6.45 7.94 -6.71
CA ILE A 196 -6.34 6.65 -7.41
C ILE A 196 -7.61 6.35 -8.20
N ALA A 197 -8.79 6.46 -7.55
CA ALA A 197 -10.07 6.23 -8.19
C ALA A 197 -10.27 7.12 -9.43
N LEU A 198 -9.91 8.40 -9.34
CA LEU A 198 -9.98 9.36 -10.44
C LEU A 198 -9.01 9.01 -11.58
N ALA A 199 -7.78 8.58 -11.25
CA ALA A 199 -6.80 8.19 -12.26
C ALA A 199 -7.24 6.97 -13.07
N LEU A 200 -7.87 6.00 -12.41
CA LEU A 200 -8.34 4.75 -13.00
C LEU A 200 -9.75 4.84 -13.61
N GLY A 201 -10.39 6.00 -13.52
CA GLY A 201 -11.72 6.24 -14.09
C GLY A 201 -12.88 5.60 -13.32
N GLU A 202 -12.66 5.23 -12.05
CA GLU A 202 -13.68 4.64 -11.17
C GLU A 202 -14.69 5.70 -10.69
N ILE A 203 -14.26 6.96 -10.58
CA ILE A 203 -15.09 8.08 -10.16
C ILE A 203 -14.92 9.30 -11.08
N LYS A 204 -15.88 10.22 -11.00
CA LYS A 204 -15.73 11.60 -11.52
C LYS A 204 -14.95 12.46 -10.50
N PRO A 205 -14.37 13.60 -10.91
CA PRO A 205 -13.72 14.52 -9.98
C PRO A 205 -14.63 14.86 -8.78
N PRO A 206 -14.21 14.57 -7.53
CA PRO A 206 -15.03 14.82 -6.35
C PRO A 206 -15.04 16.31 -5.99
N ARG A 207 -16.14 16.79 -5.42
CA ARG A 207 -16.17 18.11 -4.75
C ARG A 207 -15.49 18.03 -3.40
N ALA A 208 -15.01 19.15 -2.88
CA ALA A 208 -14.30 19.20 -1.60
C ALA A 208 -15.13 18.62 -0.44
N GLU A 209 -16.45 18.88 -0.43
CA GLU A 209 -17.35 18.45 0.65
C GLU A 209 -17.64 16.94 0.64
N GLN A 210 -17.29 16.24 -0.45
CA GLN A 210 -17.46 14.79 -0.57
C GLN A 210 -16.27 14.02 0.02
N ILE A 211 -15.09 14.62 0.08
CA ILE A 211 -13.86 13.95 0.53
C ILE A 211 -14.00 13.55 2.00
N CYS A 212 -13.79 12.26 2.30
CA CYS A 212 -13.98 11.65 3.63
C CYS A 212 -15.40 11.77 4.21
N ARG A 213 -16.41 12.07 3.38
CA ARG A 213 -17.82 12.19 3.79
C ARG A 213 -18.73 11.28 2.98
N ASP A 214 -18.57 11.30 1.67
CA ASP A 214 -19.30 10.49 0.70
C ASP A 214 -18.55 9.17 0.49
N LEU A 215 -18.97 8.12 1.22
CA LEU A 215 -18.31 6.83 1.21
C LEU A 215 -18.71 5.93 0.03
N ASP A 216 -19.63 6.40 -0.82
CA ASP A 216 -19.94 5.73 -2.08
C ASP A 216 -18.86 6.00 -3.15
N LEU A 217 -17.97 6.97 -2.89
CA LEU A 217 -16.79 7.25 -3.71
C LEU A 217 -15.58 6.49 -3.17
N TYR A 218 -15.14 5.47 -3.90
CA TYR A 218 -13.98 4.67 -3.52
C TYR A 218 -13.23 4.14 -4.75
N SER A 219 -12.01 3.64 -4.52
CA SER A 219 -11.26 2.82 -5.48
C SER A 219 -11.24 1.38 -4.99
N SER A 220 -11.41 0.42 -5.89
CA SER A 220 -11.40 -1.02 -5.57
C SER A 220 -9.98 -1.57 -5.40
N VAL A 221 -8.95 -0.78 -5.75
CA VAL A 221 -7.53 -1.20 -5.76
C VAL A 221 -6.62 -0.30 -4.93
N ALA A 222 -7.15 0.78 -4.34
CA ALA A 222 -6.37 1.72 -3.54
C ALA A 222 -5.98 1.13 -2.18
N SER A 223 -4.70 1.26 -1.85
CA SER A 223 -4.17 0.97 -0.51
C SER A 223 -3.30 2.13 -0.07
N CYS A 224 -3.90 3.05 0.69
CA CYS A 224 -3.23 4.27 1.10
C CYS A 224 -2.72 4.16 2.54
N SER A 225 -1.50 4.64 2.74
CA SER A 225 -0.85 4.86 4.03
C SER A 225 -0.29 6.28 4.07
N SER A 226 -0.16 6.84 5.25
CA SER A 226 0.50 8.12 5.44
C SER A 226 1.55 8.06 6.55
N GLY A 227 2.40 9.08 6.58
CA GLY A 227 3.51 9.20 7.52
C GLY A 227 4.06 10.61 7.55
N VAL A 228 4.88 10.89 8.56
CA VAL A 228 5.50 12.20 8.78
C VAL A 228 6.75 12.41 7.90
N GLU A 229 7.25 11.34 7.30
CA GLU A 229 8.55 11.28 6.62
C GLU A 229 8.58 11.86 5.19
N LEU A 230 7.45 12.29 4.61
CA LEU A 230 7.34 12.69 3.20
C LEU A 230 6.49 13.95 3.03
N THR A 231 6.78 14.75 1.99
CA THR A 231 5.92 15.86 1.51
C THR A 231 5.29 15.57 0.14
N ARG A 232 5.52 14.38 -0.43
CA ARG A 232 5.02 13.95 -1.73
C ARG A 232 4.38 12.57 -1.61
N ALA A 233 3.41 12.28 -2.47
CA ALA A 233 2.88 10.93 -2.60
C ALA A 233 3.90 10.05 -3.32
N GLN A 234 4.34 8.98 -2.68
CA GLN A 234 5.00 7.87 -3.36
C GLN A 234 3.93 6.88 -3.82
N VAL A 235 3.98 6.47 -5.08
CA VAL A 235 3.04 5.53 -5.69
C VAL A 235 3.80 4.27 -6.10
N VAL A 236 3.29 3.11 -5.69
CA VAL A 236 3.68 1.79 -6.20
C VAL A 236 2.44 1.14 -6.77
N LEU A 237 2.40 1.03 -8.09
CA LEU A 237 1.29 0.46 -8.84
C LEU A 237 1.66 -0.95 -9.31
N LEU A 238 0.79 -1.91 -9.02
CA LEU A 238 0.90 -3.30 -9.44
C LEU A 238 -0.27 -3.67 -10.35
N GLY A 239 0.05 -4.31 -11.46
CA GLY A 239 -0.93 -4.82 -12.40
C GLY A 239 -0.37 -5.95 -13.24
N ASN A 240 -1.03 -6.27 -14.35
CA ASN A 240 -0.59 -7.34 -15.23
C ASN A 240 -0.42 -6.85 -16.67
N LYS A 241 0.76 -7.03 -17.24
CA LYS A 241 1.06 -6.62 -18.62
C LYS A 241 1.42 -7.82 -19.49
N LEU A 242 0.93 -7.82 -20.73
CA LEU A 242 1.36 -8.76 -21.77
C LEU A 242 2.86 -8.61 -22.06
N GLY A 243 3.58 -9.73 -22.13
CA GLY A 243 5.00 -9.74 -22.48
C GLY A 243 5.95 -9.23 -21.39
N ALA A 244 5.45 -8.88 -20.19
CA ALA A 244 6.32 -8.45 -19.08
C ALA A 244 7.35 -9.53 -18.70
N GLY A 245 6.97 -10.81 -18.77
CA GLY A 245 7.79 -11.94 -18.34
C GLY A 245 7.65 -12.24 -16.85
N GLY A 246 8.38 -13.24 -16.37
CA GLY A 246 8.32 -13.66 -14.97
C GLY A 246 7.14 -14.60 -14.65
N ARG A 247 7.13 -15.07 -13.41
CA ARG A 247 6.23 -16.14 -12.93
C ARG A 247 5.09 -15.67 -12.04
N TYR A 248 5.09 -14.41 -11.64
CA TYR A 248 4.07 -13.85 -10.74
C TYR A 248 2.95 -13.20 -11.53
N ARG A 249 1.78 -13.14 -10.92
CA ARG A 249 0.58 -12.45 -11.38
C ARG A 249 -0.11 -11.88 -10.15
N ILE A 250 -0.78 -10.74 -10.30
CA ILE A 250 -1.59 -10.15 -9.24
C ILE A 250 -3.07 -10.22 -9.62
N GLY A 251 -3.93 -10.29 -8.62
CA GLY A 251 -5.37 -10.18 -8.76
C GLY A 251 -5.92 -9.38 -7.58
N HIS A 252 -7.18 -8.98 -7.67
CA HIS A 252 -7.85 -8.30 -6.57
C HIS A 252 -9.33 -8.66 -6.51
N ALA A 253 -9.92 -8.39 -5.36
CA ALA A 253 -11.35 -8.34 -5.10
C ALA A 253 -11.56 -7.36 -3.93
N VAL A 254 -12.81 -7.12 -3.55
CA VAL A 254 -13.17 -6.21 -2.44
C VAL A 254 -13.81 -7.00 -1.33
N MET A 255 -13.23 -6.94 -0.13
CA MET A 255 -13.89 -7.45 1.08
C MET A 255 -15.07 -6.54 1.43
N ARG A 256 -16.27 -7.10 1.54
CA ARG A 256 -17.50 -6.36 1.89
C ARG A 256 -17.57 -5.97 3.35
N ASP A 257 -16.93 -6.75 4.22
CA ASP A 257 -16.79 -6.48 5.64
C ASP A 257 -15.53 -7.15 6.20
N ALA A 258 -15.22 -6.89 7.48
CA ALA A 258 -14.02 -7.41 8.15
C ALA A 258 -13.96 -8.94 8.29
N LEU A 259 -15.04 -9.68 7.97
CA LEU A 259 -15.13 -11.14 8.04
C LEU A 259 -15.27 -11.79 6.66
N ASP A 260 -15.10 -11.03 5.58
CA ASP A 260 -15.30 -11.49 4.21
C ASP A 260 -14.10 -12.29 3.68
N MET A 261 -13.97 -13.52 4.18
CA MET A 261 -12.95 -14.48 3.74
C MET A 261 -13.11 -14.86 2.26
N ASP A 262 -14.34 -14.88 1.75
CA ASP A 262 -14.61 -15.20 0.35
C ASP A 262 -13.98 -14.16 -0.57
N GLY A 263 -14.05 -12.87 -0.21
CA GLY A 263 -13.34 -11.81 -0.93
C GLY A 263 -11.82 -12.03 -1.04
N ILE A 264 -11.18 -12.62 -0.03
CA ILE A 264 -9.74 -12.95 -0.08
C ILE A 264 -9.48 -14.06 -1.11
N TYR A 265 -10.26 -15.14 -1.08
CA TYR A 265 -10.12 -16.22 -2.05
C TYR A 265 -10.53 -15.81 -3.47
N GLU A 266 -11.50 -14.91 -3.63
CA GLU A 266 -11.84 -14.31 -4.93
C GLU A 266 -10.65 -13.54 -5.51
N ALA A 267 -9.93 -12.75 -4.71
CA ALA A 267 -8.72 -12.06 -5.15
C ALA A 267 -7.63 -13.05 -5.58
N ILE A 268 -7.46 -14.17 -4.84
CA ILE A 268 -6.50 -15.22 -5.18
C ILE A 268 -6.88 -15.93 -6.49
N ARG A 269 -8.17 -16.23 -6.71
CA ARG A 269 -8.65 -16.75 -8.00
C ARG A 269 -8.42 -15.77 -9.13
N ASN A 270 -8.68 -14.48 -8.90
CA ASN A 270 -8.44 -13.41 -9.87
C ASN A 270 -6.94 -13.32 -10.25
N ALA A 271 -6.04 -13.61 -9.31
CA ALA A 271 -4.60 -13.70 -9.55
C ALA A 271 -4.19 -14.93 -10.38
N GLY A 272 -5.14 -15.83 -10.69
CA GLY A 272 -4.97 -16.95 -11.62
C GLY A 272 -4.77 -18.31 -10.97
N LEU A 273 -4.98 -18.46 -9.67
CA LEU A 273 -5.03 -19.77 -9.03
C LEU A 273 -6.40 -20.41 -9.26
N ASP A 274 -6.40 -21.60 -9.84
CA ASP A 274 -7.60 -22.45 -9.87
C ASP A 274 -7.82 -23.04 -8.47
N LEU A 275 -9.00 -22.78 -7.90
CA LEU A 275 -9.35 -23.14 -6.53
C LEU A 275 -10.75 -23.77 -6.52
N PRO A 276 -11.01 -24.77 -5.65
CA PRO A 276 -12.33 -25.36 -5.53
C PRO A 276 -13.37 -24.32 -5.08
N ALA A 277 -14.65 -24.68 -5.16
CA ALA A 277 -15.74 -23.78 -4.77
C ALA A 277 -15.64 -23.28 -3.31
N ARG A 278 -15.10 -24.12 -2.41
CA ARG A 278 -14.85 -23.80 -0.99
C ARG A 278 -13.37 -24.06 -0.66
N PRO A 279 -12.49 -23.11 -0.98
CA PRO A 279 -11.06 -23.26 -0.78
C PRO A 279 -10.68 -23.17 0.69
N ARG A 280 -9.51 -23.72 0.99
CA ARG A 280 -8.81 -23.67 2.26
C ARG A 280 -7.35 -23.29 2.02
N ALA A 281 -6.64 -22.89 3.07
CA ALA A 281 -5.22 -22.55 2.99
C ALA A 281 -4.36 -23.66 2.35
N GLU A 282 -4.71 -24.93 2.55
CA GLU A 282 -4.02 -26.09 1.94
C GLU A 282 -4.12 -26.12 0.40
N ASP A 283 -5.21 -25.59 -0.18
CA ASP A 283 -5.42 -25.54 -1.64
C ASP A 283 -4.49 -24.54 -2.33
N LEU A 284 -3.90 -23.61 -1.58
CA LEU A 284 -2.99 -22.58 -2.12
C LEU A 284 -1.69 -23.20 -2.65
N GLY A 285 -1.26 -24.33 -2.09
CA GLY A 285 -0.07 -25.08 -2.53
C GLY A 285 1.22 -24.27 -2.51
N GLY A 286 1.35 -23.31 -1.59
CA GLY A 286 2.52 -22.42 -1.48
C GLY A 286 2.70 -21.43 -2.64
N ARG A 287 1.67 -21.21 -3.47
CA ARG A 287 1.72 -20.34 -4.66
C ARG A 287 1.33 -18.88 -4.38
N VAL A 288 0.73 -18.59 -3.23
CA VAL A 288 0.42 -17.22 -2.79
C VAL A 288 1.66 -16.62 -2.14
N ILE A 289 2.18 -15.54 -2.71
CA ILE A 289 3.33 -14.83 -2.16
C ILE A 289 2.92 -13.92 -0.99
N ASN A 290 1.88 -13.11 -1.19
CA ASN A 290 1.32 -12.25 -0.15
C ASN A 290 -0.10 -11.80 -0.51
N CYS A 291 -0.85 -11.33 0.49
CA CYS A 291 -2.12 -10.62 0.32
C CYS A 291 -1.97 -9.20 0.89
N PHE A 292 -2.37 -8.19 0.13
CA PHE A 292 -2.38 -6.79 0.56
C PHE A 292 -3.82 -6.34 0.76
N ILE A 293 -4.19 -6.06 2.01
CA ILE A 293 -5.59 -5.86 2.40
C ILE A 293 -5.74 -4.57 3.19
N LYS A 294 -6.75 -3.78 2.86
CA LYS A 294 -7.22 -2.66 3.67
C LYS A 294 -8.39 -3.10 4.56
N CYS A 295 -8.46 -2.50 5.74
CA CYS A 295 -9.51 -2.75 6.72
C CYS A 295 -9.81 -1.46 7.48
N GLU A 296 -11.04 -1.34 7.96
CA GLU A 296 -11.48 -0.24 8.80
C GLU A 296 -12.64 -0.67 9.70
N ALA A 297 -12.97 0.15 10.69
CA ALA A 297 -14.19 -0.02 11.48
C ALA A 297 -15.35 0.63 10.73
N ASP A 298 -16.46 -0.11 10.53
CA ASP A 298 -17.65 0.43 9.89
C ASP A 298 -18.22 1.60 10.71
N ARG A 299 -18.41 2.77 10.07
CA ARG A 299 -18.93 4.00 10.70
C ARG A 299 -20.29 3.82 11.40
N ARG A 300 -21.06 2.80 11.03
CA ARG A 300 -22.34 2.46 11.65
C ARG A 300 -22.18 1.76 13.00
N GLY A 301 -20.94 1.39 13.38
CA GLY A 301 -20.66 0.67 14.61
C GLY A 301 -21.28 -0.72 14.64
N SER A 302 -21.40 -1.38 13.48
CA SER A 302 -22.05 -2.69 13.36
C SER A 302 -21.33 -3.58 12.35
N LEU A 303 -21.34 -4.90 12.61
CA LEU A 303 -20.79 -5.92 11.73
C LEU A 303 -21.81 -7.06 11.63
N ARG A 304 -22.35 -7.30 10.44
CA ARG A 304 -23.40 -8.31 10.19
C ARG A 304 -24.56 -8.27 11.20
N GLY A 305 -25.04 -7.06 11.51
CA GLY A 305 -26.15 -6.83 12.45
C GLY A 305 -25.78 -6.89 13.94
N ARG A 306 -24.49 -7.02 14.28
CA ARG A 306 -23.99 -7.03 15.66
C ARG A 306 -23.26 -5.73 15.98
N ARG A 307 -23.64 -5.07 17.07
CA ARG A 307 -22.99 -3.86 17.59
C ARG A 307 -21.50 -4.12 17.82
N GLN A 308 -20.68 -3.17 17.39
CA GLN A 308 -19.23 -3.13 17.59
C GLN A 308 -18.87 -2.00 18.57
N ILE A 309 -17.72 -2.12 19.23
CA ILE A 309 -17.21 -1.12 20.19
C ILE A 309 -16.00 -0.36 19.66
N MET A 310 -15.45 -0.74 18.50
CA MET A 310 -14.17 -0.23 18.01
C MET A 310 -14.09 1.30 17.95
N LEU A 311 -15.19 1.98 17.60
CA LEU A 311 -15.24 3.44 17.44
C LEU A 311 -15.41 4.20 18.75
N ASP A 312 -15.90 3.54 19.80
CA ASP A 312 -16.12 4.15 21.13
C ASP A 312 -15.04 3.72 22.14
N ASP A 313 -14.01 2.99 21.68
CA ASP A 313 -12.90 2.52 22.50
C ASP A 313 -11.81 3.59 22.60
N SER A 314 -11.73 4.22 23.77
CA SER A 314 -10.75 5.27 24.07
C SER A 314 -9.34 4.73 24.35
N ASP A 315 -9.19 3.43 24.62
CA ASP A 315 -7.92 2.82 25.02
C ASP A 315 -7.18 2.24 23.81
N VAL A 316 -7.93 1.54 22.95
CA VAL A 316 -7.39 0.90 21.75
C VAL A 316 -8.03 1.50 20.51
N HIS A 317 -7.25 2.32 19.81
CA HIS A 317 -7.68 2.98 18.59
C HIS A 317 -8.26 1.99 17.56
N HIS A 318 -9.41 2.31 16.96
CA HIS A 318 -10.17 1.43 16.04
C HIS A 318 -9.32 0.81 14.90
N HIS A 319 -8.32 1.52 14.39
CA HIS A 319 -7.36 0.98 13.42
C HIS A 319 -6.63 -0.28 13.89
N ARG A 320 -6.31 -0.40 15.18
CA ARG A 320 -5.64 -1.58 15.75
C ARG A 320 -6.61 -2.76 15.84
N HIS A 321 -7.84 -2.51 16.28
CA HIS A 321 -8.92 -3.51 16.29
C HIS A 321 -9.19 -4.08 14.90
N ALA A 322 -9.44 -3.21 13.91
CA ALA A 322 -9.73 -3.62 12.54
C ALA A 322 -8.59 -4.44 11.94
N LYS A 323 -7.34 -4.04 12.22
CA LYS A 323 -6.15 -4.72 11.72
C LYS A 323 -5.95 -6.09 12.36
N ALA A 324 -6.16 -6.22 13.67
CA ALA A 324 -6.09 -7.52 14.36
C ALA A 324 -7.16 -8.48 13.82
N ALA A 325 -8.40 -8.00 13.68
CA ALA A 325 -9.52 -8.80 13.20
C ALA A 325 -9.31 -9.30 11.76
N VAL A 326 -9.04 -8.39 10.82
CA VAL A 326 -8.81 -8.75 9.42
C VAL A 326 -7.50 -9.52 9.24
N GLY A 327 -6.47 -9.22 10.04
CA GLY A 327 -5.23 -10.00 10.08
C GLY A 327 -5.47 -11.46 10.46
N GLY A 328 -6.33 -11.71 11.45
CA GLY A 328 -6.76 -13.07 11.81
C GLY A 328 -7.55 -13.77 10.71
N VAL A 329 -8.52 -13.09 10.09
CA VAL A 329 -9.29 -13.63 8.96
C VAL A 329 -8.40 -13.96 7.78
N ALA A 330 -7.47 -13.08 7.43
CA ALA A 330 -6.53 -13.27 6.33
C ALA A 330 -5.49 -14.36 6.61
N ALA A 331 -5.07 -14.55 7.86
CA ALA A 331 -4.16 -15.62 8.24
C ALA A 331 -4.85 -17.00 8.26
N ALA A 332 -6.16 -17.03 8.46
CA ALA A 332 -6.96 -18.25 8.40
C ALA A 332 -7.32 -18.68 6.97
N ALA A 333 -7.33 -17.73 6.02
CA ALA A 333 -7.57 -17.94 4.60
C ALA A 333 -6.31 -18.48 3.89
#